data_AF-A0A426Y362-F1
#
_entry.id   AF-A0A426Y362-F1
#
_cell.length_a   1.000
_cell.length_b   1.000
_cell.length_c   1.000
_cell.angle_alpha   90.00
_cell.angle_beta   90.00
_cell.angle_gamma   90.00
#
_symmetry.space_group_name_H-M   'P 1'
#
loop_
_entity.id
_entity.type
_entity.pdbx_description
1 polymer ?
#
loop_
_entity_poly.entity_id
_entity_poly.type
_entity_poly.pdbx_seq_one_letter_code
_entity_poly.pdbx_strand_id
1 'polypeptide(L)'
;MGKMKARPATLLLLLVVAVTAAGVADASKSKQKTCDKGWECSGSVYCCNETITDYFPAYQFENLFSKRNTPVAHAVGFWDFQSFITAAALFEPLGFGTTGDKQTKMKEVAAFLGHVGSKTS
;
A
#
# COMPACT_ATOMS: atom_id res chain seq x y z
N MET A 1 25.89 -14.45 64.25
CA MET A 1 25.03 -13.38 63.67
C MET A 1 25.92 -12.34 62.99
N GLY A 2 26.26 -12.53 61.72
CA GLY A 2 27.16 -11.64 60.97
C GLY A 2 26.42 -10.43 60.41
N LYS A 3 26.81 -9.22 60.82
CA LYS A 3 26.25 -7.96 60.31
C LYS A 3 26.89 -7.63 58.96
N MET A 4 26.20 -7.87 57.86
CA MET A 4 26.62 -7.44 56.52
C MET A 4 26.58 -5.90 56.45
N LYS A 5 27.75 -5.28 56.34
CA LYS A 5 27.92 -3.84 56.14
C LYS A 5 27.95 -3.58 54.64
N ALA A 6 26.79 -3.32 54.05
CA ALA A 6 26.66 -3.02 52.63
C ALA A 6 27.43 -1.73 52.32
N ARG A 7 28.37 -1.81 51.37
CA ARG A 7 29.17 -0.65 50.92
C ARG A 7 28.26 0.25 50.06
N PRO A 8 28.34 1.58 50.20
CA PRO A 8 27.48 2.52 49.48
C PRO A 8 27.55 2.37 47.95
N ALA A 9 28.71 1.94 47.43
CA ALA A 9 28.90 1.63 46.03
C ALA A 9 28.03 0.46 45.53
N THR A 10 27.76 -0.54 46.37
CA THR A 10 26.92 -1.70 46.01
C THR A 10 25.43 -1.33 45.93
N LEU A 11 24.97 -0.40 46.78
CA LEU A 11 23.61 0.13 46.71
C LEU A 11 23.40 1.01 45.47
N LEU A 12 24.38 1.85 45.11
CA LEU A 12 24.32 2.62 43.87
C LEU A 12 24.30 1.71 42.64
N LEU A 13 25.13 0.67 42.60
CA LEU A 13 25.15 -0.27 41.48
C LEU A 13 23.82 -1.00 41.32
N LEU A 14 23.19 -1.42 42.43
CA LEU A 14 21.87 -2.06 42.41
C LEU A 14 20.76 -1.12 41.95
N LEU A 15 20.82 0.16 42.31
CA LEU A 15 19.85 1.16 41.84
C LEU A 15 19.99 1.43 40.34
N VAL A 16 21.21 1.51 39.81
CA VAL A 16 21.44 1.71 38.37
C VAL A 16 20.96 0.51 37.55
N VAL A 17 21.16 -0.71 38.04
CA VAL A 17 20.65 -1.94 37.40
C VAL A 17 19.13 -2.04 37.46
N ALA A 18 18.49 -1.58 38.55
CA ALA A 18 17.03 -1.54 38.64
C ALA A 18 16.40 -0.53 37.68
N VAL A 19 17.06 0.62 37.45
CA VAL A 19 16.57 1.66 36.53
C VAL A 19 16.69 1.22 35.06
N THR A 20 17.69 0.40 34.70
CA THR A 20 17.79 -0.13 33.32
C THR A 20 16.81 -1.26 33.04
N ALA A 21 16.33 -1.99 34.06
CA ALA A 21 15.37 -3.08 33.89
C ALA A 21 13.90 -2.63 33.80
N ALA A 22 13.58 -1.40 34.20
CA ALA A 22 12.19 -0.91 34.27
C ALA A 22 11.70 -0.14 33.02
N GLY A 23 12.51 -0.06 31.97
CA GLY A 23 12.33 0.92 30.88
C GLY A 23 12.22 0.34 29.47
N VAL A 24 11.62 -0.83 29.28
CA VAL A 24 11.09 -1.23 27.96
C VAL A 24 9.57 -1.34 28.07
N ALA A 25 8.93 -0.18 28.12
CA ALA A 25 7.52 -0.09 27.81
C ALA A 25 7.38 -0.43 26.33
N ASP A 26 6.83 -1.62 26.06
CA ASP A 26 6.42 -2.07 24.74
C ASP A 26 5.52 -0.99 24.14
N ALA A 27 6.09 -0.19 23.24
CA ALA A 27 5.36 0.80 22.49
C ALA A 27 4.35 0.02 21.63
N SER A 28 3.11 -0.05 22.13
CA SER A 28 1.98 -0.66 21.44
C SER A 28 1.89 -0.04 20.04
N LYS A 29 2.43 -0.75 19.04
CA LYS A 29 2.34 -0.36 17.64
C LYS A 29 0.86 -0.37 17.31
N SER A 30 0.26 0.82 17.21
CA SER A 30 -1.04 1.03 16.59
C SER A 30 -1.07 0.21 15.31
N LYS A 31 -1.86 -0.88 15.28
CA LYS A 31 -2.01 -1.68 14.06
C LYS A 31 -2.63 -0.76 13.02
N GLN A 32 -1.93 -0.57 11.91
CA GLN A 32 -2.43 0.22 10.79
C GLN A 32 -3.79 -0.34 10.36
N LYS A 33 -4.80 0.52 10.30
CA LYS A 33 -6.17 0.11 9.94
C LYS A 33 -6.17 -0.47 8.53
N THR A 34 -6.60 -1.71 8.40
CA THR A 34 -6.85 -2.38 7.12
C THR A 34 -8.32 -2.22 6.73
N CYS A 35 -8.59 -2.22 5.44
CA CYS A 35 -9.93 -2.07 4.87
C CYS A 35 -10.18 -3.12 3.79
N ASP A 36 -11.46 -3.43 3.60
CA ASP A 36 -11.96 -4.27 2.52
C ASP A 36 -12.86 -3.42 1.62
N LYS A 37 -12.67 -3.52 0.30
CA LYS A 37 -13.45 -2.84 -0.73
C LYS A 37 -13.72 -3.78 -1.89
N GLY A 38 -14.81 -4.54 -1.76
CA GLY A 38 -15.23 -5.51 -2.77
C GLY A 38 -14.16 -6.58 -3.03
N TRP A 39 -14.08 -7.04 -4.28
CA TRP A 39 -13.08 -8.02 -4.72
C TRP A 39 -11.78 -7.36 -5.18
N GLU A 40 -11.79 -6.05 -5.45
CA GLU A 40 -10.63 -5.27 -5.88
C GLU A 40 -9.64 -5.02 -4.75
N CYS A 41 -10.13 -5.04 -3.50
CA CYS A 41 -9.25 -4.92 -2.36
C CYS A 41 -9.73 -5.61 -1.09
N SER A 42 -8.86 -6.40 -0.46
CA SER A 42 -9.13 -7.01 0.84
C SER A 42 -7.94 -6.92 1.79
N GLY A 43 -8.21 -6.64 3.07
CA GLY A 43 -7.23 -6.65 4.16
C GLY A 43 -6.08 -5.66 4.00
N SER A 44 -6.25 -4.57 3.23
CA SER A 44 -5.16 -3.66 2.88
C SER A 44 -5.29 -2.29 3.50
N VAL A 45 -4.13 -1.68 3.75
CA VAL A 45 -4.01 -0.31 4.25
C VAL A 45 -4.06 0.74 3.14
N TYR A 46 -3.88 0.34 1.87
CA TYR A 46 -3.73 1.28 0.75
C TYR A 46 -5.06 1.68 0.13
N CYS A 47 -6.01 0.76 0.04
CA CYS A 47 -7.28 0.96 -0.67
C CYS A 47 -8.45 1.41 0.23
N CYS A 48 -8.17 1.91 1.44
CA CYS A 48 -9.21 2.32 2.40
C CYS A 48 -10.14 3.43 1.88
N ASN A 49 -9.69 4.24 0.91
CA ASN A 49 -10.46 5.36 0.36
C ASN A 49 -11.13 4.97 -0.96
N GLU A 50 -10.32 4.80 -2.01
CA GLU A 50 -10.77 4.56 -3.37
C GLU A 50 -9.84 3.54 -4.04
N THR A 51 -10.44 2.74 -4.91
CA THR A 51 -9.86 1.78 -5.85
C THR A 51 -9.77 2.44 -7.23
N ILE A 52 -9.08 1.81 -8.18
CA ILE A 52 -8.92 2.37 -9.53
C ILE A 52 -10.28 2.59 -10.19
N THR A 53 -11.22 1.68 -10.00
CA THR A 53 -12.56 1.72 -10.63
C THR A 53 -13.41 2.90 -10.15
N ASP A 54 -13.14 3.46 -8.96
CA ASP A 54 -13.85 4.62 -8.43
C ASP A 54 -13.51 5.93 -9.17
N TYR A 55 -12.28 6.09 -9.65
CA TYR A 55 -11.80 7.34 -10.26
C TYR A 55 -11.38 7.21 -11.72
N PHE A 56 -11.16 5.99 -12.22
CA PHE A 56 -10.83 5.69 -13.61
C PHE A 56 -11.87 4.73 -14.21
N PRO A 57 -13.06 5.24 -14.58
CA PRO A 57 -14.15 4.43 -15.08
C PRO A 57 -13.90 3.94 -16.52
N ALA A 58 -14.59 2.87 -16.91
CA ALA A 58 -14.45 2.22 -18.23
C ALA A 58 -14.47 3.20 -19.41
N TYR A 59 -15.35 4.21 -19.40
CA TYR A 59 -15.42 5.17 -20.50
C TYR A 59 -14.12 5.98 -20.69
N GLN A 60 -13.38 6.27 -19.60
CA GLN A 60 -12.09 6.95 -19.71
C GLN A 60 -11.04 6.05 -20.34
N PHE A 61 -11.03 4.76 -20.00
CA PHE A 61 -10.19 3.75 -20.63
C PHE A 61 -10.47 3.65 -22.13
N GLU A 62 -11.74 3.56 -22.51
CA GLU A 62 -12.15 3.50 -23.92
C GLU A 62 -11.76 4.77 -24.70
N ASN A 63 -11.88 5.95 -24.08
CA ASN A 63 -11.45 7.20 -24.68
C ASN A 63 -9.93 7.27 -24.86
N LEU A 64 -9.16 6.84 -23.85
CA LEU A 64 -7.71 6.86 -23.88
C LEU A 64 -7.15 5.91 -24.95
N PHE A 65 -7.78 4.75 -25.13
CA PHE A 65 -7.37 3.72 -26.09
C PHE A 65 -8.38 3.50 -27.22
N SER A 66 -8.90 4.60 -27.77
CA SER A 66 -9.97 4.60 -28.79
C SER A 66 -9.61 3.87 -30.10
N LYS A 67 -8.32 3.71 -30.39
CA LYS A 67 -7.84 3.07 -31.64
C LYS A 67 -7.35 1.63 -31.47
N ARG A 68 -7.29 1.09 -30.24
CA ARG A 68 -6.70 -0.24 -29.97
C ARG A 68 -7.42 -1.39 -30.67
N ASN A 69 -8.70 -1.20 -30.99
CA ASN A 69 -9.57 -2.19 -31.63
C ASN A 69 -9.87 -1.87 -33.11
N THR A 70 -9.13 -0.95 -33.72
CA THR A 70 -9.28 -0.69 -35.17
C THR A 70 -8.74 -1.87 -35.99
N PRO A 71 -9.22 -2.12 -37.22
CA PRO A 71 -8.77 -3.26 -38.02
C PRO A 71 -7.28 -3.28 -38.35
N VAL A 72 -6.60 -2.13 -38.23
CA VAL A 72 -5.15 -2.00 -38.45
C VAL A 72 -4.32 -2.34 -37.22
N ALA A 73 -4.94 -2.49 -36.05
CA ALA A 73 -4.25 -2.83 -34.82
C ALA A 73 -3.89 -4.33 -34.79
N HIS A 74 -2.75 -4.65 -34.18
CA HIS A 74 -2.25 -6.03 -34.10
C HIS A 74 -2.95 -6.89 -33.04
N ALA A 75 -3.65 -6.27 -32.09
CA ALA A 75 -4.22 -6.93 -30.91
C ALA A 75 -5.70 -6.55 -30.70
N VAL A 76 -6.49 -6.59 -31.78
CA VAL A 76 -7.92 -6.25 -31.75
C VAL A 76 -8.66 -7.14 -30.75
N GLY A 77 -9.36 -6.51 -29.80
CA GLY A 77 -10.14 -7.19 -28.77
C GLY A 77 -9.33 -7.82 -27.64
N PHE A 78 -7.99 -7.71 -27.66
CA PHE A 78 -7.14 -8.32 -26.64
C PHE A 78 -7.10 -7.52 -25.34
N TRP A 79 -7.07 -6.18 -25.44
CA TRP A 79 -7.04 -5.29 -24.28
C TRP A 79 -8.46 -4.80 -23.99
N ASP A 80 -8.98 -5.08 -22.79
CA ASP A 80 -10.26 -4.55 -22.33
C ASP A 80 -10.16 -4.07 -20.88
N PHE A 81 -11.12 -3.21 -20.49
CA PHE A 81 -11.13 -2.60 -19.17
C PHE A 81 -11.29 -3.61 -18.04
N GLN A 82 -12.12 -4.64 -18.23
CA GLN A 82 -12.34 -5.67 -17.22
C GLN A 82 -11.06 -6.46 -16.95
N SER A 83 -10.32 -6.82 -18.00
CA SER A 83 -9.02 -7.47 -17.91
C SER A 83 -8.00 -6.60 -17.16
N PHE A 84 -7.98 -5.29 -17.43
CA PHE A 84 -7.13 -4.34 -16.71
C PHE A 84 -7.46 -4.28 -15.22
N ILE A 85 -8.72 -4.06 -14.83
CA ILE A 85 -9.12 -3.99 -13.41
C ILE A 85 -8.92 -5.34 -12.70
N THR A 86 -9.17 -6.45 -13.39
CA THR A 86 -8.94 -7.79 -12.81
C THR A 86 -7.47 -8.03 -12.50
N ALA A 87 -6.57 -7.60 -13.39
CA ALA A 87 -5.14 -7.65 -13.10
C ALA A 87 -4.74 -6.66 -12.00
N ALA A 88 -5.30 -5.44 -12.02
CA ALA A 88 -4.98 -4.41 -11.05
C ALA A 88 -5.41 -4.78 -9.61
N ALA A 89 -6.55 -5.45 -9.44
CA ALA A 89 -7.05 -5.93 -8.15
C ALA A 89 -6.05 -6.81 -7.37
N LEU A 90 -5.11 -7.45 -8.06
CA LEU A 90 -4.03 -8.21 -7.41
C LEU A 90 -2.97 -7.31 -6.74
N PHE A 91 -2.87 -6.06 -7.18
CA PHE A 91 -1.85 -5.10 -6.79
C PHE A 91 -2.41 -3.82 -6.15
N GLU A 92 -3.70 -3.54 -6.26
CA GLU A 92 -4.38 -2.47 -5.52
C GLU A 92 -4.23 -2.62 -4.00
N PRO A 93 -4.34 -3.83 -3.40
CA PRO A 93 -3.99 -4.09 -2.01
C PRO A 93 -2.52 -3.84 -1.66
N LEU A 94 -1.65 -3.75 -2.66
CA LEU A 94 -0.20 -3.54 -2.52
C LEU A 94 0.22 -2.09 -2.85
N GLY A 95 -0.72 -1.25 -3.28
CA GLY A 95 -0.50 0.19 -3.48
C GLY A 95 -0.67 0.68 -4.91
N PHE A 96 -0.83 -0.19 -5.92
CA PHE A 96 -0.99 0.23 -7.31
C PHE A 96 -2.29 1.01 -7.49
N GLY A 97 -2.22 2.28 -7.88
CA GLY A 97 -3.41 3.14 -8.06
C GLY A 97 -4.14 3.47 -6.76
N THR A 98 -3.62 3.08 -5.61
CA THR A 98 -4.24 3.31 -4.29
C THR A 98 -3.34 4.12 -3.35
N THR A 99 -2.09 4.40 -3.76
CA THR A 99 -1.12 5.12 -2.96
C THR A 99 -1.21 6.64 -3.12
N GLY A 100 -1.19 7.35 -1.99
CA GLY A 100 -1.15 8.82 -1.95
C GLY A 100 -2.55 9.45 -2.04
N ASP A 101 -2.57 10.73 -2.40
CA ASP A 101 -3.79 11.48 -2.66
C ASP A 101 -4.38 11.12 -4.04
N LYS A 102 -5.62 11.51 -4.29
CA LYS A 102 -6.32 11.19 -5.54
C LYS A 102 -5.53 11.62 -6.79
N GLN A 103 -4.87 12.78 -6.75
CA GLN A 103 -4.10 13.24 -7.90
C GLN A 103 -2.86 12.36 -8.16
N THR A 104 -2.19 11.89 -7.10
CA THR A 104 -1.07 10.94 -7.22
C THR A 104 -1.51 9.61 -7.81
N LYS A 105 -2.64 9.05 -7.35
CA LYS A 105 -3.22 7.81 -7.90
C LYS A 105 -3.54 7.92 -9.39
N MET A 106 -4.16 9.04 -9.79
CA MET A 106 -4.44 9.32 -11.20
C MET A 106 -3.16 9.44 -12.02
N LYS A 107 -2.12 10.10 -11.48
CA LYS A 107 -0.80 10.21 -12.15
C LYS A 107 -0.12 8.85 -12.30
N GLU A 108 -0.18 7.99 -11.29
CA GLU A 108 0.38 6.64 -11.34
C GLU A 108 -0.27 5.80 -12.45
N VAL A 109 -1.60 5.75 -12.47
CA VAL A 109 -2.36 5.02 -13.51
C VAL A 109 -2.08 5.60 -14.90
N ALA A 110 -2.06 6.93 -15.04
CA ALA A 110 -1.74 7.58 -16.31
C ALA A 110 -0.30 7.29 -16.78
N ALA A 111 0.68 7.31 -15.86
CA ALA A 111 2.07 7.02 -16.17
C ALA A 111 2.25 5.54 -16.58
N PHE A 112 1.64 4.61 -15.85
CA PHE A 112 1.65 3.20 -16.18
C PHE A 112 1.04 2.94 -17.57
N LEU A 113 -0.17 3.46 -17.81
CA LEU A 113 -0.87 3.28 -19.08
C LEU A 113 -0.16 3.96 -20.25
N GLY A 114 0.43 5.14 -20.04
CA GLY A 114 1.24 5.82 -21.05
C GLY A 114 2.51 5.04 -21.40
N HIS A 115 3.21 4.50 -20.40
CA HIS A 115 4.39 3.67 -20.62
C HIS A 115 4.07 2.39 -21.39
N VAL A 116 3.06 1.63 -20.95
CA VAL A 116 2.63 0.39 -21.62
C VAL A 116 2.10 0.70 -23.03
N GLY A 117 1.31 1.76 -23.19
CA GLY A 117 0.80 2.22 -24.47
C GLY A 117 1.92 2.54 -25.46
N SER A 118 2.99 3.20 -25.03
CA SER A 118 4.13 3.51 -25.91
C SER A 118 4.88 2.27 -26.42
N LYS A 119 4.81 1.15 -25.70
CA LYS A 119 5.43 -0.13 -26.10
C LYS A 119 4.55 -0.97 -27.02
N THR A 120 3.29 -0.58 -27.19
CA THR A 120 2.26 -1.31 -27.94
C THR A 120 1.62 -0.47 -29.05
N SER A 121 2.17 0.72 -29.28
CA SER A 121 1.77 1.70 -30.32
C SER A 121 2.30 1.34 -31.70
#